data_AF-A0A090R0X2-F1
#
_entry.id   AF-A0A090R0X2-F1
#
_cell.length_a   1.000
_cell.length_b   1.000
_cell.length_c   1.000
_cell.angle_alpha   90.00
_cell.angle_beta   90.00
_cell.angle_gamma   90.00
#
_symmetry.space_group_name_H-M   'P 1'
#
loop_
_entity.id
_entity.type
_entity.pdbx_description
1 polymer ?
#
loop_
_entity_poly.entity_id
_entity_poly.type
_entity_poly.pdbx_seq_one_letter_code
_entity_poly.pdbx_strand_id
1 'polypeptide(L)' 'MTIEKTFSIVKPDAVKRNLIGAIYQRIESAGLKVVAAKMIRMDADKAKGFYAEHEASLFLMT' A
#
# COMPACT_ATOMS: atom_id res chain seq x y z
N MET A 1 -9.11 4.93 24.40
CA MET A 1 -8.90 4.38 23.05
C MET A 1 -7.42 4.48 22.73
N THR A 2 -6.80 3.35 22.41
CA THR A 2 -5.39 3.28 22.00
C THR A 2 -5.28 3.78 20.56
N ILE A 3 -4.28 4.61 20.25
CA ILE A 3 -4.04 5.07 18.88
C ILE A 3 -3.40 3.93 18.10
N GLU A 4 -4.15 3.32 17.20
CA GLU A 4 -3.65 2.28 16.31
C GLU A 4 -3.04 2.88 15.05
N LYS A 5 -2.01 2.21 14.53
CA LYS A 5 -1.39 2.55 13.25
C LYS A 5 -1.49 1.33 12.36
N THR A 6 -1.98 1.54 11.15
CA THR A 6 -2.05 0.50 10.13
C THR A 6 -1.17 0.87 8.95
N PHE A 7 -0.66 -0.15 8.27
CA PHE A 7 0.14 0.00 7.06
C PHE A 7 -0.75 -0.17 5.84
N SER A 8 -0.63 0.75 4.87
CA SER A 8 -1.36 0.69 3.60
C SER A 8 -0.39 0.84 2.44
N ILE A 9 -0.60 0.01 1.41
CA ILE A 9 0.22 -0.02 0.20
C ILE A 9 -0.64 0.42 -0.98
N VAL A 10 -0.19 1.45 -1.69
CA VAL A 10 -0.74 1.79 -3.00
C VAL A 10 -0.01 0.98 -4.06
N LYS A 11 -0.70 0.01 -4.66
CA LYS A 11 -0.15 -0.87 -5.70
C LYS A 11 0.27 -0.08 -6.96
N PRO A 12 1.23 -0.60 -7.75
CA PRO A 12 1.71 0.09 -8.95
C PRO A 12 0.61 0.35 -9.99
N ASP A 13 -0.44 -0.47 -10.06
CA ASP A 13 -1.60 -0.21 -10.93
C ASP A 13 -2.30 1.11 -10.58
N ALA A 14 -2.60 1.32 -9.30
CA ALA A 14 -3.23 2.55 -8.82
C ALA A 14 -2.33 3.77 -9.02
N VAL A 15 -1.01 3.60 -8.90
CA VAL A 15 -0.03 4.64 -9.22
C VAL A 15 -0.05 4.98 -10.73
N LYS A 16 -0.01 3.97 -11.60
CA LYS A 16 -0.09 4.16 -13.08
C LYS A 16 -1.37 4.87 -13.50
N ARG A 17 -2.47 4.63 -12.78
CA ARG A 17 -3.78 5.26 -13.01
C ARG A 17 -3.94 6.63 -12.33
N ASN A 18 -2.89 7.17 -11.71
CA ASN A 18 -2.90 8.44 -10.97
C ASN A 18 -3.95 8.50 -9.83
N LEU A 19 -4.26 7.36 -9.19
CA LEU A 19 -5.28 7.26 -8.15
C LEU A 19 -4.78 7.57 -6.74
N ILE A 20 -3.50 7.93 -6.57
CA ILE A 20 -2.89 8.15 -5.25
C ILE A 20 -3.67 9.21 -4.46
N GLY A 21 -3.99 10.35 -5.08
CA GLY A 21 -4.72 11.43 -4.43
C GLY A 21 -6.13 11.02 -4.00
N ALA A 22 -6.85 10.28 -4.85
CA ALA A 22 -8.18 9.77 -4.52
C ALA A 22 -8.15 8.77 -3.35
N ILE A 23 -7.10 7.95 -3.26
CA ILE A 23 -6.90 7.02 -2.13
C ILE A 23 -6.63 7.80 -0.84
N TYR A 24 -5.78 8.82 -0.89
CA TYR A 24 -5.47 9.65 0.28
C TYR A 24 -6.72 10.37 0.77
N GLN A 25 -7.46 10.99 -0.15
CA GLN A 25 -8.72 11.65 0.16
C GLN A 25 -9.71 10.70 0.83
N ARG A 26 -9.79 9.43 0.39
CA ARG A 26 -10.65 8.43 1.01
C ARG A 26 -10.21 8.09 2.43
N ILE A 27 -8.91 7.94 2.67
CA ILE A 27 -8.35 7.67 4.00
C ILE A 27 -8.64 8.84 4.95
N GLU A 28 -8.41 10.07 4.49
CA GLU A 28 -8.66 11.28 5.29
C GLU A 28 -10.15 11.50 5.55
N SER A 29 -11.01 11.24 4.55
CA SER A 29 -12.46 11.33 4.69
C SER A 29 -13.02 10.28 5.65
N ALA A 30 -12.32 9.15 5.83
CA ALA A 30 -12.65 8.14 6.83
C ALA A 30 -12.18 8.51 8.26
N GLY A 31 -11.58 9.69 8.45
CA GLY A 31 -11.06 10.16 9.74
C GLY A 31 -9.69 9.63 10.11
N LEU A 32 -9.01 8.92 9.19
CA LEU A 32 -7.64 8.43 9.39
C LEU A 32 -6.63 9.50 8.99
N LYS A 33 -5.50 9.56 9.69
CA LYS A 33 -4.40 10.48 9.35
C LYS A 33 -3.25 9.71 8.71
N VAL A 34 -2.80 10.18 7.55
CA VAL A 34 -1.57 9.69 6.93
C VAL A 34 -0.38 10.29 7.68
N VAL A 35 0.25 9.51 8.55
CA VAL A 35 1.37 9.96 9.39
C VAL A 35 2.74 9.83 8.70
N ALA A 36 2.85 8.94 7.72
CA ALA A 36 4.05 8.72 6.94
C ALA A 36 3.69 8.11 5.57
N ALA A 37 4.40 8.53 4.53
CA ALA A 37 4.27 7.97 3.19
C ALA A 37 5.66 7.84 2.57
N LYS A 38 5.91 6.75 1.86
CA LYS A 38 7.15 6.53 1.10
C LYS A 38 6.82 5.90 -0.24
N MET A 39 7.19 6.57 -1.32
CA MET A 39 7.14 5.97 -2.66
C MET A 39 8.42 5.19 -2.89
N ILE A 40 8.29 3.89 -3.13
CA ILE A 40 9.40 3.02 -3.49
C ILE A 40 9.08 2.31 -4.79
N ARG A 41 10.06 2.25 -5.69
CA ARG A 41 10.01 1.35 -6.84
C ARG A 41 10.63 0.04 -6.37
N MET A 42 9.80 -0.97 -6.12
CA MET A 42 10.32 -2.30 -5.80
C MET A 42 10.89 -2.93 -7.07
N ASP A 43 12.14 -3.35 -6.99
CA ASP A 43 12.71 -4.29 -7.95
C ASP A 43 12.10 -5.68 -7.72
N ALA A 44 12.03 -6.50 -8.78
CA ALA A 44 11.37 -7.82 -8.74
C ALA A 44 11.92 -8.71 -7.60
N ASP A 45 13.21 -8.59 -7.30
CA ASP A 45 13.88 -9.31 -6.20
C ASP A 45 13.41 -8.86 -4.81
N LYS A 46 13.17 -7.55 -4.63
CA LYS A 46 12.66 -6.98 -3.37
C LYS A 46 11.17 -7.27 -3.18
N ALA A 47 10.40 -7.32 -4.26
CA ALA A 47 9.00 -7.73 -4.22
C ALA A 47 8.86 -9.18 -3.73
N LYS A 48 9.72 -10.09 -4.21
CA LYS A 48 9.73 -11.49 -3.73
C LYS A 48 10.03 -11.59 -2.24
N GLY A 49 10.99 -10.84 -1.72
CA GLY A 49 11.29 -10.83 -0.28
C GLY A 49 10.15 -10.26 0.59
N PHE A 50 9.45 -9.22 0.10
CA PHE A 50 8.35 -8.59 0.84
C PHE A 50 7.05 -9.44 0.82
N TYR A 51 6.86 -10.23 -0.24
CA TYR A 51 5.73 -11.15 -0.36
C TYR A 51 6.06 -12.61 0.03
N ALA A 52 7.30 -12.93 0.37
CA ALA A 52 7.68 -14.26 0.87
C ALA A 52 6.92 -14.63 2.14
N GLU A 53 6.63 -13.65 3.00
CA GLU A 53 5.78 -13.83 4.19
C GLU A 53 4.28 -13.93 3.87
N HIS A 54 3.88 -13.55 2.65
CA HIS A 54 2.51 -13.56 2.14
C HIS A 54 2.27 -14.62 1.04
N GLU A 55 3.12 -15.64 0.93
CA GLU A 55 2.94 -16.78 -0.01
C GLU A 55 1.58 -17.48 0.14
N ALA A 56 0.90 -17.32 1.28
CA ALA A 56 -0.41 -17.89 1.54
C ALA A 56 -1.61 -17.10 0.94
N SER A 57 -1.40 -15.92 0.34
CA SER A 57 -2.50 -15.11 -0.19
C SER A 57 -2.41 -14.96 -1.72
N LEU A 58 -2.99 -15.95 -2.40
CA LEU A 58 -3.50 -16.10 -3.78
C LEU A 58 -3.52 -14.90 -4.78
N PHE A 59 -2.59 -13.95 -4.73
CA PHE A 59 -2.67 -12.71 -5.53
C PHE A 59 -1.43 -12.44 -6.42
N LEU A 60 -0.43 -13.33 -6.46
CA LEU A 60 0.83 -13.07 -7.18
C LEU A 60 0.83 -13.40 -8.69
N MET A 61 -0.32 -13.53 -9.35
CA MET A 61 -0.37 -13.70 -10.82
C MET A 61 -1.56 -12.99 -11.45
N THR A 62 -1.43 -11.70 -11.79
CA THR A 62 -1.89 -11.16 -13.09
C THR A 62 -1.18 -9.85 -13.40
#